data_AF-A0A1J1LPN0-F1
#
_entry.id   AF-A0A1J1LPN0-F1
#
_cell.length_a   1.000
_cell.length_b   1.000
_cell.length_c   1.000
_cell.angle_alpha   90.00
_cell.angle_beta   90.00
_cell.angle_gamma   90.00
#
_symmetry.space_group_name_H-M   'P 1'
#
loop_
_entity.id
_entity.type
_entity.pdbx_description
1 polymer ?
#
loop_
_entity_poly.entity_id
_entity_poly.type
_entity_poly.pdbx_seq_one_letter_code
_entity_poly.pdbx_strand_id
1 'polypeptide(L)'
;MIKISLFPILGITLNLGNMGELFNKSITLVAVIFFLLLLMSVLRAIFRKLPNDLPLVAVEVSRIPLVLMTCFTGIHFLLPELPAAGLSGIVQSLHSALTVLILVIATYWIVQLVNQVLVYGLKQYAEQSEAMWDDVVVPIIEVIAPLLIYLVGGLLVLQTLGVDLSKLLLALGGIGFILGFALKDILANFFSGLVLLIDTPFSFGDVISLGDNERAIIRKIGLRVTKLYLIDSHAELYIPNGKLESDSILNLSRPTNHYYYTVSIPIKGDVDPARAIALMQKVVLAHPGTMGDIGQKLGVIDRYYGYSLPVLANEKRESGKQRLIAEQQVSRNLDNVETALANLAEKLGFMEKGGLDGEEIRLLRGCYLEICEMIGLELFSDHFDKRRRPRLVEASGSGEMTLIESIRQWYKTWITDPDLFKEDIVMLPRYWEQKLGLLKSKANKVFRVVNNPTGQETRVDNLIEELRSWMKESFKSSRNEWQDPKVLINEVKGEFVRDTTVKFYIDDIKLEHCERGNRIKSEVRQELIWHLRQEYLM
;
A
#
# COMPACT_ATOMS: atom_id res chain seq x y z
N MET A 1 55.57 21.54 47.36
CA MET A 1 54.17 21.08 47.54
C MET A 1 53.57 21.91 48.67
N ILE A 2 52.85 22.99 48.34
CA ILE A 2 52.34 23.94 49.33
C ILE A 2 50.97 23.43 49.80
N LYS A 3 50.83 23.12 51.09
CA LYS A 3 49.54 22.77 51.71
C LYS A 3 49.00 24.03 52.38
N ILE A 4 47.78 24.43 52.03
CA ILE A 4 47.11 25.57 52.66
C ILE A 4 46.05 24.99 53.61
N SER A 5 46.20 25.21 54.92
CA SER A 5 45.20 24.80 55.91
C SER A 5 44.16 25.91 56.02
N LEU A 6 42.95 25.69 55.48
CA LEU A 6 41.91 26.72 55.49
C LEU A 6 41.08 26.75 56.77
N PHE A 7 41.09 25.69 57.60
CA PHE A 7 40.47 25.70 58.94
C PHE A 7 41.18 24.67 59.86
N PRO A 8 42.05 25.09 60.80
CA PRO A 8 42.81 24.15 61.65
C PRO A 8 41.93 23.27 62.54
N ILE A 9 40.73 23.75 62.88
CA ILE A 9 39.78 23.08 63.80
C ILE A 9 39.07 21.88 63.13
N LEU A 10 39.06 21.81 61.79
CA LEU A 10 38.36 20.77 61.00
C LEU A 10 39.29 19.80 60.26
N GLY A 11 40.62 19.95 60.37
CA GLY A 11 41.58 19.01 59.75
C GLY A 11 41.55 18.96 58.22
N ILE A 12 40.98 19.97 57.55
CA ILE A 12 40.87 20.03 56.09
C ILE A 12 42.18 20.59 55.51
N THR A 13 42.95 19.73 54.82
CA THR A 13 44.11 20.17 54.03
C THR A 13 43.79 20.06 52.54
N LEU A 14 43.74 21.20 51.84
CA LEU A 14 43.52 21.26 50.40
C LEU A 14 44.89 21.30 49.69
N ASN A 15 45.09 20.36 48.76
CA ASN A 15 46.27 20.33 47.89
C ASN A 15 46.00 21.25 46.68
N LEU A 16 47.00 22.04 46.25
CA LEU A 16 46.84 22.98 45.12
C LEU A 16 46.39 22.30 43.81
N GLY A 17 46.75 21.02 43.61
CA GLY A 17 46.29 20.23 42.46
C GLY A 17 44.78 20.03 42.43
N ASN A 18 44.17 19.66 43.57
CA ASN A 18 42.73 19.42 43.66
C ASN A 18 41.91 20.71 43.50
N MET A 19 42.46 21.86 43.92
CA MET A 19 41.84 23.18 43.71
C MET A 19 41.73 23.54 42.22
N GLY A 20 42.75 23.18 41.42
CA GLY A 20 42.74 23.41 39.97
C GLY A 20 41.72 22.52 39.24
N GLU A 21 41.57 21.27 39.66
CA GLU A 21 40.62 20.32 39.06
C GLU A 21 39.16 20.72 39.35
N LEU A 22 38.85 21.07 40.60
CA LEU A 22 37.54 21.61 41.02
C LEU A 22 37.15 22.86 40.22
N PHE A 23 38.12 23.78 40.04
CA PHE A 23 37.89 25.00 39.27
C PHE A 23 37.55 24.70 37.81
N ASN A 24 38.33 23.83 37.15
CA ASN A 24 38.06 23.43 35.77
C ASN A 24 36.69 22.73 35.62
N LYS A 25 36.35 21.80 36.52
CA LYS A 25 35.05 21.10 36.46
C LYS A 25 33.87 22.05 36.68
N SER A 26 34.00 23.03 37.59
CA SER A 26 32.95 24.04 37.79
C SER A 26 32.75 24.94 36.56
N ILE A 27 33.83 25.35 35.87
CA ILE A 27 33.75 26.10 34.62
C ILE A 27 33.08 25.25 33.54
N THR A 28 33.44 23.97 33.40
CA THR A 28 32.80 23.09 32.41
C THR A 28 31.31 22.92 32.68
N LEU A 29 30.89 22.82 33.94
CA LEU A 29 29.48 22.73 34.31
C LEU A 29 28.70 23.98 33.90
N VAL A 30 29.22 25.17 34.21
CA VAL A 30 28.59 26.44 33.82
C VAL A 30 28.52 26.57 32.30
N ALA A 31 29.58 26.18 31.58
CA ALA A 31 29.60 26.18 30.13
C ALA A 31 28.56 25.22 29.53
N VAL A 32 28.39 24.02 30.09
CA VAL A 32 27.38 23.04 29.65
C VAL A 32 25.96 23.56 29.91
N ILE A 33 25.69 24.14 31.08
CA ILE A 33 24.37 24.74 31.39
C ILE A 33 24.08 25.89 30.43
N PHE A 34 25.05 26.78 30.20
CA PHE A 34 24.90 27.89 29.26
C PHE A 34 24.64 27.39 27.84
N PHE A 35 25.41 26.41 27.38
CA PHE A 35 25.23 25.78 26.07
C PHE A 35 23.86 25.13 25.94
N LEU A 36 23.38 24.41 26.97
CA LEU A 36 22.07 23.78 26.98
C LEU A 36 20.94 24.83 26.90
N LEU A 37 21.04 25.92 27.67
CA LEU A 37 20.07 27.02 27.62
C LEU A 37 20.09 27.73 26.25
N LEU A 38 21.27 27.92 25.67
CA LEU A 38 21.42 28.46 24.31
C LEU A 38 20.79 27.54 23.28
N LEU A 39 21.11 26.23 23.34
CA LEU A 39 20.55 25.20 22.46
C LEU A 39 19.02 25.19 22.52
N MET A 40 18.44 25.17 23.73
CA MET A 40 16.98 25.19 23.91
C MET A 40 16.35 26.49 23.39
N SER A 41 17.04 27.63 23.54
CA SER A 41 16.58 28.91 22.99
C SER A 41 16.60 28.94 21.46
N VAL A 42 17.65 28.37 20.85
CA VAL A 42 17.78 28.21 19.40
C VAL A 42 16.74 27.25 18.86
N LEU A 43 16.58 26.07 19.47
CA LEU A 43 15.57 25.09 19.10
C LEU A 43 14.16 25.68 19.19
N ARG A 44 13.85 26.43 20.25
CA ARG A 44 12.57 27.16 20.36
C ARG A 44 12.36 28.15 19.22
N ALA A 45 13.40 28.91 18.85
CA ALA A 45 13.33 29.89 17.76
C ALA A 45 13.13 29.24 16.37
N ILE A 46 13.73 28.06 16.17
CA ILE A 46 13.56 27.26 14.95
C ILE A 46 12.15 26.65 14.91
N PHE A 47 11.74 25.96 15.99
CA PHE A 47 10.47 25.24 16.04
C PHE A 47 9.26 26.15 16.04
N ARG A 48 9.37 27.40 16.51
CA ARG A 48 8.31 28.42 16.34
C ARG A 48 7.99 28.74 14.87
N LYS A 49 8.91 28.46 13.94
CA LYS A 49 8.68 28.66 12.49
C LYS A 49 8.04 27.45 11.82
N LEU A 50 7.93 26.32 12.52
CA LEU A 50 7.27 25.13 11.98
C LEU A 50 5.75 25.27 12.13
N PRO A 51 4.96 24.69 11.20
CA PRO A 51 3.50 24.70 11.27
C PRO A 51 2.93 23.78 12.36
N ASN A 52 3.74 22.87 12.92
CA ASN A 52 3.33 21.91 13.94
C ASN A 52 3.84 22.35 15.32
N ASP A 53 2.96 22.35 16.33
CA ASP A 53 3.28 22.79 17.69
C ASP A 53 4.04 21.74 18.53
N LEU A 54 4.05 20.48 18.09
CA LEU A 54 4.66 19.35 18.83
C LEU A 54 6.14 19.55 19.20
N PRO A 55 7.03 19.97 18.28
CA PRO A 55 8.44 20.17 18.62
C PRO A 55 8.64 21.33 19.60
N LEU A 56 7.76 22.34 19.56
CA LEU A 56 7.79 23.48 20.47
C LEU A 56 7.42 23.05 21.91
N VAL A 57 6.34 22.28 22.05
CA VAL A 57 5.92 21.69 23.34
C VAL A 57 7.02 20.81 23.92
N ALA A 58 7.67 19.97 23.11
CA ALA A 58 8.77 19.11 23.55
C ALA A 58 9.95 19.89 24.15
N VAL A 59 10.33 21.02 23.52
CA VAL A 59 11.39 21.89 24.02
C VAL A 59 10.97 22.58 25.33
N GLU A 60 9.72 23.04 25.42
CA GLU A 60 9.21 23.73 26.61
C GLU A 60 9.17 22.79 27.82
N VAL A 61 8.67 21.56 27.64
CA VAL A 61 8.60 20.52 28.68
C VAL A 61 9.99 20.06 29.13
N SER A 62 10.96 20.00 28.20
CA SER A 62 12.30 19.48 28.50
C SER A 62 13.23 20.49 29.16
N ARG A 63 12.92 21.80 29.09
CA ARG A 63 13.83 22.86 29.52
C ARG A 63 14.19 22.77 31.01
N ILE A 64 13.19 22.68 31.89
CA ILE A 64 13.42 22.69 33.34
C ILE A 64 14.09 21.40 33.82
N PRO A 65 13.59 20.19 33.44
CA PRO A 65 14.22 18.94 33.89
C PRO A 65 15.67 18.78 33.42
N LEU A 66 15.98 19.12 32.16
CA LEU A 66 17.35 19.00 31.64
C LEU A 66 18.33 19.93 32.37
N VAL A 67 17.92 21.16 32.69
CA VAL A 67 18.75 22.09 33.47
C VAL A 67 18.98 21.53 34.88
N LEU A 68 17.92 21.05 35.54
CA LEU A 68 18.04 20.45 36.88
C LEU A 68 18.95 19.21 36.86
N MET A 69 18.76 18.30 35.90
CA MET A 69 19.62 17.12 35.74
C MET A 69 21.08 17.51 35.50
N THR A 70 21.33 18.52 34.66
CA THR A 70 22.69 19.03 34.40
C THR A 70 23.32 19.61 35.68
N CYS A 71 22.56 20.39 36.45
CA CYS A 71 23.02 20.91 37.74
C CYS A 71 23.35 19.78 38.73
N PHE A 72 22.42 18.82 38.92
CA PHE A 72 22.63 17.73 39.88
C PHE A 72 23.73 16.76 39.47
N THR A 73 23.87 16.46 38.18
CA THR A 73 25.00 15.66 37.66
C THR A 73 26.32 16.40 37.86
N GLY A 74 26.37 17.71 37.62
CA GLY A 74 27.52 18.54 37.93
C GLY A 74 27.94 18.47 39.39
N ILE A 75 26.99 18.62 40.32
CA ILE A 75 27.23 18.49 41.76
C ILE A 75 27.71 17.07 42.10
N HIS A 76 27.08 16.05 41.51
CA HIS A 76 27.45 14.65 41.70
C HIS A 76 28.89 14.34 41.27
N PHE A 77 29.38 14.95 40.19
CA PHE A 77 30.77 14.80 39.72
C PHE A 77 31.79 15.61 40.53
N LEU A 78 31.39 16.73 41.14
CA LEU A 78 32.26 17.57 41.97
C LEU A 78 32.44 17.03 43.40
N LEU A 79 31.45 16.29 43.91
CA LEU A 79 31.41 15.78 45.28
C LEU A 79 32.63 14.92 45.70
N PRO A 80 33.11 13.96 44.89
CA PRO A 80 34.24 13.11 45.26
C PRO A 80 35.59 13.85 45.41
N GLU A 81 35.72 15.06 44.86
CA GLU A 81 36.98 15.83 44.90
C GLU A 81 37.15 16.66 46.17
N LEU A 82 36.09 16.78 46.97
CA LEU A 82 36.13 17.49 48.24
C LEU A 82 37.00 16.72 49.24
N PRO A 83 37.91 17.39 49.98
CA PRO A 83 38.76 16.73 50.97
C PRO A 83 37.91 16.15 52.10
N ALA A 84 37.70 14.83 52.07
CA ALA A 84 36.90 14.12 53.05
C ALA A 84 37.73 13.79 54.31
N ALA A 85 38.07 14.81 55.10
CA ALA A 85 38.64 14.61 56.44
C ALA A 85 37.54 14.11 57.39
N GLY A 86 37.32 12.78 57.44
CA GLY A 86 36.37 12.13 58.37
C GLY A 86 34.89 12.14 57.96
N LEU A 87 34.53 12.70 56.80
CA LEU A 87 33.14 12.86 56.32
C LEU A 87 32.76 11.90 55.17
N SER A 88 33.56 10.87 54.89
CA SER A 88 33.38 9.98 53.73
C SER A 88 32.00 9.30 53.68
N GLY A 89 31.42 8.92 54.82
CA GLY A 89 30.07 8.33 54.89
C GLY A 89 28.95 9.30 54.53
N ILE A 90 29.11 10.60 54.86
CA ILE A 90 28.15 11.65 54.50
C ILE A 90 28.24 11.94 53.00
N VAL A 91 29.46 11.99 52.44
CA VAL A 91 29.70 12.18 51.00
C VAL A 91 29.07 11.02 50.20
N GLN A 92 29.24 9.77 50.64
CA GLN A 92 28.66 8.60 49.97
C GLN A 92 27.12 8.61 50.02
N SER A 93 26.54 8.98 51.15
CA SER A 93 25.07 9.12 51.30
C SER A 93 24.53 10.22 50.38
N LEU A 94 25.23 11.36 50.30
CA LEU A 94 24.84 12.48 49.45
C LEU A 94 24.95 12.14 47.95
N HIS A 95 25.99 11.39 47.57
CA HIS A 95 26.16 10.89 46.20
C HIS A 95 25.01 9.97 45.78
N SER A 96 24.62 9.05 46.66
CA SER A 96 23.48 8.14 46.42
C SER A 96 22.16 8.92 46.33
N ALA A 97 21.94 9.91 47.21
CA ALA A 97 20.76 10.77 47.20
C ALA A 97 20.65 11.61 45.91
N LEU A 98 21.78 12.14 45.41
CA LEU A 98 21.80 12.86 44.13
C LEU A 98 21.48 11.95 42.95
N THR A 99 22.00 10.72 42.96
CA THR A 99 21.68 9.73 41.92
C THR A 99 20.18 9.44 41.88
N VAL A 100 19.57 9.20 43.05
CA VAL A 100 18.12 9.02 43.18
C VAL A 100 17.36 10.24 42.65
N LEU A 101 17.79 11.45 43.02
CA LEU A 101 17.13 12.69 42.59
C LEU A 101 17.18 12.86 41.06
N ILE A 102 18.33 12.57 40.44
CA ILE A 102 18.48 12.60 38.98
C ILE A 102 17.55 11.59 38.32
N LEU A 103 17.46 10.37 38.84
CA LEU A 103 16.56 9.33 38.31
C LEU A 103 15.08 9.70 38.45
N VAL A 104 14.68 10.32 39.55
CA VAL A 104 13.30 10.80 39.75
C VAL A 104 12.97 11.90 38.76
N ILE A 105 13.88 12.87 38.57
CA ILE A 105 13.69 13.96 37.59
C ILE A 105 13.64 13.40 36.17
N ALA A 106 14.51 12.44 35.84
CA ALA A 106 14.51 11.78 34.54
C ALA A 106 13.19 11.02 34.28
N THR A 107 12.72 10.26 35.28
CA THR A 107 11.46 9.51 35.18
C THR A 107 10.28 10.46 34.96
N TYR A 108 10.18 11.52 35.77
CA TYR A 108 9.15 12.55 35.61
C TYR A 108 9.22 13.21 34.23
N TRP A 109 10.43 13.57 33.77
CA TRP A 109 10.63 14.18 32.45
C TRP A 109 10.17 13.29 31.31
N ILE A 110 10.53 12.00 31.33
CA ILE A 110 10.13 11.03 30.31
C ILE A 110 8.61 10.86 30.30
N VAL A 111 7.95 10.79 31.47
CA VAL A 111 6.49 10.73 31.54
C VAL A 111 5.85 11.99 30.96
N GLN A 112 6.39 13.17 31.26
CA GLN A 112 5.87 14.42 30.69
C GLN A 112 6.06 14.49 29.17
N LEU A 113 7.18 13.98 28.65
CA LEU A 113 7.38 13.85 27.21
C LEU A 113 6.35 12.92 26.57
N VAL A 114 6.06 11.77 27.19
CA VAL A 114 5.04 10.85 26.68
C VAL A 114 3.66 11.51 26.68
N ASN A 115 3.25 12.12 27.77
CA ASN A 115 1.90 12.68 27.90
C ASN A 115 1.70 13.95 27.07
N GLN A 116 2.66 14.88 27.11
CA GLN A 116 2.49 16.19 26.49
C GLN A 116 2.97 16.26 25.04
N VAL A 117 3.83 15.32 24.60
CA VAL A 117 4.34 15.31 23.22
C VAL A 117 3.78 14.11 22.47
N LEU A 118 4.01 12.89 22.96
CA LEU A 118 3.62 11.69 22.22
C LEU A 118 2.10 11.51 22.16
N VAL A 119 1.40 11.57 23.30
CA VAL A 119 -0.06 11.40 23.35
C VAL A 119 -0.77 12.58 22.67
N TYR A 120 -0.33 13.81 22.94
CA TYR A 120 -0.89 15.00 22.26
C TYR A 120 -0.70 14.93 20.74
N GLY A 121 0.48 14.51 20.27
CA GLY A 121 0.75 14.35 18.85
C GLY A 121 -0.05 13.23 18.19
N LEU A 122 -0.24 12.12 18.90
CA LEU A 122 -1.12 11.05 18.45
C LEU A 122 -2.57 11.53 18.35
N LYS A 123 -3.08 12.31 19.32
CA LYS A 123 -4.44 12.90 19.28
C LYS A 123 -4.61 13.86 18.09
N GLN A 124 -3.62 14.70 17.82
CA GLN A 124 -3.68 15.64 16.70
C GLN A 124 -3.62 14.95 15.32
N TYR A 125 -2.85 13.86 15.21
CA TYR A 125 -2.78 13.06 13.99
C TYR A 125 -4.05 12.24 13.76
N ALA A 126 -4.58 11.67 14.86
CA ALA A 126 -5.86 10.97 14.94
C ALA A 126 -7.00 11.82 14.36
N GLU A 127 -7.24 13.02 14.90
CA GLU A 127 -8.33 13.93 14.48
C GLU A 127 -8.33 14.30 12.98
N GLN A 128 -7.19 14.18 12.29
CA GLN A 128 -7.06 14.49 10.86
C GLN A 128 -7.24 13.26 9.96
N SER A 129 -7.32 12.06 10.53
CA SER A 129 -7.44 10.80 9.82
C SER A 129 -8.75 10.11 10.17
N GLU A 130 -9.52 9.58 9.21
CA GLU A 130 -10.69 8.72 9.50
C GLU A 130 -10.30 7.34 10.08
N ALA A 131 -9.14 7.27 10.73
CA ALA A 131 -8.51 6.03 11.11
C ALA A 131 -9.10 5.58 12.45
N MET A 132 -9.60 4.34 12.52
CA MET A 132 -10.30 3.79 13.70
C MET A 132 -9.41 3.56 14.94
N TRP A 133 -8.23 4.14 14.96
CA TRP A 133 -7.19 3.91 15.97
C TRP A 133 -7.30 4.85 17.15
N ASP A 134 -7.99 5.97 16.93
CA ASP A 134 -8.10 7.12 17.80
C ASP A 134 -8.78 6.77 19.12
N ASP A 135 -9.87 6.02 19.05
CA ASP A 135 -10.71 5.69 20.21
C ASP A 135 -10.10 4.61 21.11
N VAL A 136 -9.11 3.86 20.63
CA VAL A 136 -8.61 2.66 21.33
C VAL A 136 -7.12 2.74 21.65
N VAL A 137 -6.27 3.11 20.70
CA VAL A 137 -4.80 3.07 20.91
C VAL A 137 -4.32 4.22 21.77
N VAL A 138 -4.85 5.42 21.54
CA VAL A 138 -4.42 6.63 22.26
C VAL A 138 -4.71 6.53 23.76
N PRO A 139 -5.91 6.14 24.23
CA PRO A 139 -6.17 5.95 25.66
C PRO A 139 -5.30 4.86 26.29
N ILE A 140 -5.01 3.78 25.55
CA ILE A 140 -4.13 2.70 26.02
C ILE A 140 -2.72 3.24 26.27
N ILE A 141 -2.14 4.00 25.32
CA ILE A 141 -0.80 4.57 25.47
C ILE A 141 -0.75 5.59 26.62
N GLU A 142 -1.78 6.44 26.74
CA GLU A 142 -1.89 7.47 27.77
C GLU A 142 -1.88 6.90 29.20
N VAL A 143 -2.37 5.67 29.39
CA VAL A 143 -2.38 4.99 30.69
C VAL A 143 -1.20 4.04 30.87
N ILE A 144 -0.92 3.18 29.89
CA ILE A 144 0.06 2.09 30.03
C ILE A 144 1.50 2.61 29.96
N ALA A 145 1.81 3.54 29.06
CA ALA A 145 3.19 4.00 28.90
C ALA A 145 3.72 4.70 30.16
N PRO A 146 3.00 5.66 30.78
CA PRO A 146 3.42 6.24 32.05
C PRO A 146 3.55 5.22 33.18
N LEU A 147 2.63 4.26 33.28
CA LEU A 147 2.69 3.19 34.28
C LEU A 147 3.98 2.38 34.17
N LEU A 148 4.35 1.98 32.96
CA LEU A 148 5.59 1.24 32.71
C LEU A 148 6.84 2.09 33.01
N ILE A 149 6.83 3.37 32.65
CA ILE A 149 7.94 4.29 32.93
C ILE A 149 8.11 4.49 34.44
N TYR A 150 7.02 4.68 35.19
CA TYR A 150 7.08 4.78 36.65
C TYR A 150 7.55 3.48 37.30
N LEU A 151 7.12 2.33 36.80
CA LEU A 151 7.60 1.03 37.27
C LEU A 151 9.12 0.91 37.09
N VAL A 152 9.63 1.17 35.88
CA VAL A 152 11.07 1.10 35.57
C VAL A 152 11.86 2.13 36.37
N GLY A 153 11.40 3.38 36.41
CA GLY A 153 12.05 4.45 37.19
C GLY A 153 12.09 4.13 38.68
N GLY A 154 11.01 3.61 39.24
CA GLY A 154 10.94 3.16 40.64
C GLY A 154 11.90 2.00 40.93
N LEU A 155 12.03 1.03 40.02
CA LEU A 155 13.01 -0.05 40.14
C LEU A 155 14.45 0.50 40.14
N LEU A 156 14.78 1.40 39.21
CA LEU A 156 16.11 2.02 39.16
C LEU A 156 16.44 2.78 40.46
N VAL A 157 15.47 3.50 41.02
CA VAL A 157 15.64 4.18 42.31
C VAL A 157 15.89 3.16 43.44
N LEU A 158 15.10 2.10 43.54
CA LEU A 158 15.30 1.04 44.54
C LEU A 158 16.68 0.37 44.40
N GLN A 159 17.15 0.14 43.18
CA GLN A 159 18.48 -0.40 42.91
C GLN A 159 19.59 0.51 43.47
N THR A 160 19.47 1.83 43.26
CA THR A 160 20.45 2.80 43.78
C THR A 160 20.45 2.90 45.30
N LEU A 161 19.34 2.55 45.96
CA LEU A 161 19.24 2.45 47.42
C LEU A 161 19.81 1.13 47.97
N GLY A 162 20.34 0.26 47.12
CA GLY A 162 20.95 -1.01 47.51
C GLY A 162 19.93 -2.14 47.75
N VAL A 163 18.69 -2.00 47.29
CA VAL A 163 17.69 -3.07 47.36
C VAL A 163 18.00 -4.14 46.31
N ASP A 164 18.08 -5.39 46.73
CA ASP A 164 18.21 -6.52 45.81
C ASP A 164 16.90 -6.72 45.03
N LEU A 165 16.93 -6.32 43.76
CA LEU A 165 15.79 -6.41 42.85
C LEU A 165 15.57 -7.83 42.31
N SER A 166 16.45 -8.80 42.56
CA SER A 166 16.40 -10.13 41.93
C SER A 166 15.04 -10.81 42.13
N LYS A 167 14.51 -10.77 43.36
CA LYS A 167 13.20 -11.37 43.69
C LYS A 167 12.03 -10.61 43.06
N LEU A 168 12.11 -9.28 43.02
CA LEU A 168 11.06 -8.44 42.46
C LEU A 168 11.02 -8.55 40.92
N LEU A 169 12.18 -8.54 40.27
CA LEU A 169 12.32 -8.77 38.83
C LEU A 169 11.86 -10.16 38.44
N LEU A 170 12.15 -11.19 39.25
CA LEU A 170 11.63 -12.54 39.01
C LEU A 170 10.09 -12.58 39.07
N ALA A 171 9.49 -11.93 40.06
CA ALA A 171 8.03 -11.85 40.19
C ALA A 171 7.40 -11.05 39.03
N LEU A 172 7.95 -9.89 38.70
CA LEU A 172 7.49 -9.05 37.59
C LEU A 172 7.68 -9.74 36.24
N GLY A 173 8.77 -10.48 36.05
CA GLY A 173 9.00 -11.31 34.87
C GLY A 173 7.94 -12.40 34.71
N GLY A 174 7.56 -13.07 35.82
CA GLY A 174 6.48 -14.06 35.82
C GLY A 174 5.11 -13.44 35.46
N ILE A 175 4.76 -12.30 36.05
CA ILE A 175 3.52 -11.56 35.73
C ILE A 175 3.54 -11.11 34.26
N GLY A 176 4.67 -10.56 33.80
CA GLY A 176 4.85 -10.12 32.42
C GLY A 176 4.72 -11.27 31.43
N PHE A 177 5.23 -12.46 31.76
CA PHE A 177 5.07 -13.65 30.93
C PHE A 177 3.60 -14.07 30.80
N ILE A 178 2.85 -14.12 31.90
CA ILE A 178 1.41 -14.45 31.89
C ILE A 178 0.62 -13.42 31.09
N LEU A 179 0.89 -12.13 31.29
CA LEU A 179 0.23 -11.06 30.56
C LEU A 179 0.57 -11.11 29.06
N GLY A 180 1.83 -11.36 28.71
CA GLY A 180 2.26 -11.55 27.33
C GLY A 180 1.57 -12.73 26.66
N PHE A 181 1.41 -13.84 27.38
CA PHE A 181 0.63 -14.99 26.90
C PHE A 181 -0.84 -14.65 26.69
N ALA A 182 -1.46 -13.89 27.60
CA ALA A 182 -2.85 -13.45 27.47
C ALA A 182 -3.06 -12.47 26.31
N LEU A 183 -2.05 -11.66 25.98
CA LEU A 183 -2.08 -10.68 24.88
C LEU A 183 -1.60 -11.24 23.54
N LYS A 184 -1.12 -12.49 23.50
CA LYS A 184 -0.51 -13.12 22.32
C LYS A 184 -1.36 -12.95 21.06
N ASP A 185 -2.66 -13.27 21.14
CA ASP A 185 -3.55 -13.23 19.97
C ASP A 185 -3.84 -11.81 19.50
N ILE A 186 -3.86 -10.84 20.42
CA ILE A 186 -4.07 -9.43 20.07
C ILE A 186 -2.85 -8.90 19.30
N LEU A 187 -1.65 -9.19 19.82
CA LEU A 187 -0.40 -8.82 19.16
C LEU A 187 -0.23 -9.52 17.82
N ALA A 188 -0.56 -10.81 17.73
CA ALA A 188 -0.54 -11.55 16.48
C ALA A 188 -1.42 -10.84 15.43
N ASN A 189 -2.69 -10.59 15.73
CA ASN A 189 -3.59 -9.92 14.80
C ASN A 189 -3.13 -8.49 14.42
N PHE A 190 -2.50 -7.75 15.34
CA PHE A 190 -1.91 -6.44 15.06
C PHE A 190 -0.80 -6.54 14.01
N PHE A 191 0.17 -7.43 14.24
CA PHE A 191 1.30 -7.60 13.33
C PHE A 191 0.86 -8.17 11.99
N SER A 192 -0.08 -9.13 11.98
CA SER A 192 -0.71 -9.63 10.76
C SER A 192 -1.36 -8.51 9.95
N GLY A 193 -2.08 -7.59 10.60
CA GLY A 193 -2.64 -6.43 9.93
C GLY A 193 -1.58 -5.53 9.30
N LEU A 194 -0.46 -5.30 9.99
CA LEU A 194 0.65 -4.52 9.46
C LEU A 194 1.29 -5.21 8.25
N VAL A 195 1.50 -6.52 8.31
CA VAL A 195 2.03 -7.33 7.20
C VAL A 195 1.08 -7.28 6.00
N LEU A 196 -0.23 -7.47 6.19
CA LEU A 196 -1.23 -7.37 5.12
C LEU A 196 -1.23 -5.98 4.44
N LEU A 197 -0.94 -4.92 5.18
CA LEU A 197 -0.82 -3.56 4.63
C LEU A 197 0.48 -3.34 3.86
N ILE A 198 1.57 -4.02 4.23
CA ILE A 198 2.87 -3.90 3.56
C ILE A 198 2.90 -4.75 2.29
N ASP A 199 2.57 -6.03 2.40
CA ASP A 199 2.63 -6.98 1.29
C ASP A 199 1.46 -6.80 0.31
N THR A 200 0.35 -6.22 0.78
CA THR A 200 -0.87 -5.94 -0.01
C THR A 200 -1.32 -7.11 -0.91
N PRO A 201 -1.49 -8.34 -0.38
CA PRO A 201 -1.91 -9.50 -1.17
C PRO A 201 -3.28 -9.30 -1.84
N PHE A 202 -4.09 -8.41 -1.27
CA PHE A 202 -5.35 -7.92 -1.81
C PHE A 202 -5.53 -6.44 -1.49
N SER A 203 -6.36 -5.75 -2.26
CA SER A 203 -6.71 -4.35 -2.05
C SER A 203 -8.20 -4.16 -1.85
N PHE A 204 -8.60 -2.97 -1.39
CA PHE A 204 -10.00 -2.57 -1.33
C PHE A 204 -10.69 -2.83 -2.68
N GLY A 205 -11.83 -3.51 -2.64
CA GLY A 205 -12.60 -3.86 -3.84
C GLY A 205 -12.07 -5.07 -4.62
N ASP A 206 -11.05 -5.79 -4.14
CA ASP A 206 -10.72 -7.10 -4.70
C ASP A 206 -11.73 -8.17 -4.29
N VAL A 207 -12.01 -9.08 -5.21
CA VAL A 207 -12.79 -10.30 -5.00
C VAL A 207 -11.82 -11.41 -4.64
N ILE A 208 -12.01 -12.02 -3.48
CA ILE A 208 -11.23 -13.14 -2.98
C ILE A 208 -12.12 -14.38 -2.79
N SER A 209 -11.54 -15.57 -2.91
CA SER A 209 -12.15 -16.83 -2.47
C SER A 209 -11.49 -17.26 -1.17
N LEU A 210 -12.33 -17.55 -0.18
CA LEU A 210 -11.94 -18.16 1.09
C LEU A 210 -11.91 -19.70 0.91
N GLY A 211 -11.36 -20.42 1.90
CA GLY A 211 -11.11 -21.87 1.84
C GLY A 211 -12.32 -22.75 1.50
N ASP A 212 -13.54 -22.29 1.80
CA ASP A 212 -14.79 -23.02 1.53
C ASP A 212 -15.40 -22.68 0.15
N ASN A 213 -14.61 -22.13 -0.78
CA ASN A 213 -15.08 -21.56 -2.06
C ASN A 213 -16.07 -20.39 -1.91
N GLU A 214 -16.20 -19.83 -0.71
CA GLU A 214 -17.03 -18.68 -0.44
C GLU A 214 -16.36 -17.41 -1.01
N ARG A 215 -17.09 -16.67 -1.83
CA ARG A 215 -16.56 -15.48 -2.52
C ARG A 215 -16.88 -14.21 -1.74
N ALA A 216 -15.88 -13.37 -1.54
CA ALA A 216 -16.01 -12.16 -0.76
C ALA A 216 -15.31 -10.96 -1.41
N ILE A 217 -15.84 -9.75 -1.17
CA ILE A 217 -15.25 -8.48 -1.59
C ILE A 217 -14.57 -7.82 -0.40
N ILE A 218 -13.33 -7.36 -0.57
CA ILE A 218 -12.63 -6.57 0.46
C ILE A 218 -13.33 -5.21 0.63
N ARG A 219 -13.93 -4.95 1.81
CA ARG A 219 -14.57 -3.67 2.15
C ARG A 219 -13.68 -2.76 2.99
N LYS A 220 -12.92 -3.31 3.93
CA LYS A 220 -12.00 -2.52 4.76
C LYS A 220 -10.92 -3.42 5.33
N ILE A 221 -9.67 -3.00 5.23
CA ILE A 221 -8.56 -3.63 5.95
C ILE A 221 -8.33 -2.79 7.20
N GLY A 222 -8.85 -3.25 8.34
CA GLY A 222 -8.51 -2.68 9.63
C GLY A 222 -7.22 -3.29 10.17
N LEU A 223 -6.74 -2.79 11.29
CA LEU A 223 -5.52 -3.33 11.90
C LEU A 223 -5.69 -4.74 12.47
N ARG A 224 -6.76 -4.96 13.23
CA ARG A 224 -6.98 -6.26 13.88
C ARG A 224 -7.86 -7.16 13.01
N VAL A 225 -8.77 -6.56 12.27
CA VAL A 225 -9.86 -7.25 11.57
C VAL A 225 -10.00 -6.67 10.17
N THR A 226 -10.16 -7.56 9.20
CA THR A 226 -10.56 -7.21 7.84
C THR A 226 -12.04 -7.47 7.68
N LYS A 227 -12.72 -6.47 7.10
CA LYS A 227 -14.15 -6.51 6.79
C LYS A 227 -14.33 -6.92 5.33
N LEU A 228 -15.09 -7.98 5.15
CA LEU A 228 -15.42 -8.59 3.88
C LEU A 228 -16.93 -8.51 3.63
N TYR A 229 -17.32 -8.48 2.37
CA TYR A 229 -18.72 -8.63 1.96
C TYR A 229 -18.87 -9.96 1.21
N LEU A 230 -19.63 -10.88 1.78
CA LEU A 230 -19.95 -12.17 1.20
C LEU A 230 -20.94 -11.98 0.06
N ILE A 231 -20.55 -12.37 -1.16
CA ILE A 231 -21.34 -12.13 -2.37
C ILE A 231 -22.58 -13.01 -2.33
N ASP A 232 -22.42 -14.31 -2.08
CA ASP A 232 -23.49 -15.30 -2.19
C ASP A 232 -24.55 -15.18 -1.08
N SER A 233 -24.18 -14.69 0.11
CA SER A 233 -25.08 -14.53 1.26
C SER A 233 -25.48 -13.07 1.54
N HIS A 234 -24.96 -12.12 0.76
CA HIS A 234 -25.17 -10.67 0.93
C HIS A 234 -24.94 -10.15 2.35
N ALA A 235 -23.94 -10.72 3.07
CA ALA A 235 -23.65 -10.40 4.47
C ALA A 235 -22.23 -9.81 4.66
N GLU A 236 -22.00 -9.14 5.77
CA GLU A 236 -20.66 -8.66 6.16
C GLU A 236 -19.96 -9.70 7.06
N LEU A 237 -18.73 -10.05 6.70
CA LEU A 237 -17.89 -10.97 7.45
C LEU A 237 -16.67 -10.23 8.01
N TYR A 238 -16.44 -10.39 9.31
CA TYR A 238 -15.35 -9.77 10.04
C TYR A 238 -14.33 -10.84 10.43
N ILE A 239 -13.16 -10.85 9.79
CA ILE A 239 -12.13 -11.86 10.04
C ILE A 239 -10.92 -11.23 10.73
N PRO A 240 -10.44 -11.79 11.86
CA PRO A 240 -9.17 -11.39 12.45
C PRO A 240 -8.02 -11.55 11.45
N ASN A 241 -7.13 -10.56 11.39
CA ASN A 241 -6.06 -10.53 10.39
C ASN A 241 -5.08 -11.69 10.52
N GLY A 242 -4.82 -12.17 11.74
CA GLY A 242 -3.97 -13.35 11.96
C GLY A 242 -4.57 -14.63 11.39
N LYS A 243 -5.90 -14.73 11.33
CA LYS A 243 -6.58 -15.84 10.67
C LYS A 243 -6.49 -15.72 9.14
N LEU A 244 -6.66 -14.51 8.59
CA LEU A 244 -6.49 -14.27 7.15
C LEU A 244 -5.05 -14.52 6.69
N GLU A 245 -4.06 -14.17 7.50
CA GLU A 245 -2.66 -14.44 7.19
C GLU A 245 -2.34 -15.95 7.21
N SER A 246 -2.94 -16.70 8.13
CA SER A 246 -2.70 -18.15 8.24
C SER A 246 -3.44 -18.98 7.18
N ASP A 247 -4.56 -18.48 6.67
CA ASP A 247 -5.42 -19.19 5.71
C ASP A 247 -4.98 -18.92 4.26
N SER A 248 -5.21 -19.89 3.36
CA SER A 248 -4.95 -19.67 1.93
C SER A 248 -6.02 -18.75 1.33
N ILE A 249 -5.60 -17.59 0.84
CA ILE A 249 -6.48 -16.63 0.16
C ILE A 249 -6.21 -16.67 -1.34
N LEU A 250 -7.25 -16.99 -2.13
CA LEU A 250 -7.17 -16.92 -3.59
C LEU A 250 -7.76 -15.58 -4.06
N ASN A 251 -6.90 -14.67 -4.53
CA ASN A 251 -7.37 -13.40 -5.10
C ASN A 251 -7.86 -13.62 -6.54
N LEU A 252 -9.18 -13.54 -6.75
CA LEU A 252 -9.81 -13.75 -8.05
C LEU A 252 -9.69 -12.51 -8.97
N SER A 253 -9.30 -11.37 -8.41
CA SER A 253 -9.14 -10.10 -9.13
C SER A 253 -7.72 -9.87 -9.64
N ARG A 254 -6.77 -10.74 -9.30
CA ARG A 254 -5.35 -10.61 -9.68
C ARG A 254 -4.85 -11.85 -10.44
N PRO A 255 -4.00 -11.69 -11.46
CA PRO A 255 -3.53 -10.41 -12.02
C PRO A 255 -4.60 -9.67 -12.83
N THR A 256 -5.72 -10.33 -13.18
CA THR A 256 -6.81 -9.74 -13.95
C THR A 256 -8.16 -10.12 -13.34
N ASN A 257 -9.21 -9.35 -13.62
CA ASN A 257 -10.58 -9.64 -13.17
C ASN A 257 -11.28 -10.76 -13.99
N HIS A 258 -10.53 -11.65 -14.64
CA HIS A 258 -11.09 -12.77 -15.40
C HIS A 258 -11.20 -14.00 -14.52
N TYR A 259 -12.38 -14.62 -14.50
CA TYR A 259 -12.60 -15.86 -13.76
C TYR A 259 -13.25 -16.91 -14.65
N TYR A 260 -12.91 -18.18 -14.40
CA TYR A 260 -13.52 -19.28 -15.13
C TYR A 260 -14.77 -19.78 -14.41
N TYR A 261 -15.75 -20.19 -15.20
CA TYR A 261 -16.98 -20.82 -14.77
C TYR A 261 -17.14 -22.16 -15.48
N THR A 262 -17.91 -23.05 -14.84
CA THR A 262 -18.25 -24.36 -15.39
C THR A 262 -19.76 -24.55 -15.46
N VAL A 263 -20.22 -25.18 -16.54
CA VAL A 263 -21.61 -25.61 -16.75
C VAL A 263 -21.60 -27.09 -17.10
N SER A 264 -22.41 -27.89 -16.40
CA SER A 264 -22.60 -29.30 -16.73
C SER A 264 -23.89 -29.49 -17.54
N ILE A 265 -23.77 -30.19 -18.66
CA ILE A 265 -24.87 -30.47 -19.60
C ILE A 265 -24.88 -31.98 -19.88
N PRO A 266 -25.99 -32.68 -19.59
CA PRO A 266 -26.15 -34.06 -20.00
C PRO A 266 -26.37 -34.13 -21.51
N ILE A 267 -25.60 -34.98 -22.20
CA ILE A 267 -25.82 -35.31 -23.61
C ILE A 267 -26.19 -36.79 -23.74
N LYS A 268 -27.06 -37.11 -24.72
CA LYS A 268 -27.39 -38.50 -25.02
C LYS A 268 -26.15 -39.25 -25.55
N GLY A 269 -26.03 -40.52 -25.22
CA GLY A 269 -24.83 -41.33 -25.49
C GLY A 269 -24.64 -41.72 -26.96
N ASP A 270 -25.70 -41.60 -27.77
CA ASP A 270 -25.74 -41.83 -29.22
C ASP A 270 -25.29 -40.62 -30.05
N VAL A 271 -25.13 -39.45 -29.42
CA VAL A 271 -24.61 -38.24 -30.07
C VAL A 271 -23.10 -38.38 -30.34
N ASP A 272 -22.66 -37.99 -31.54
CA ASP A 272 -21.24 -37.91 -31.89
C ASP A 272 -20.51 -36.91 -30.96
N PRO A 273 -19.61 -37.39 -30.08
CA PRO A 273 -18.97 -36.53 -29.08
C PRO A 273 -18.11 -35.44 -29.73
N ALA A 274 -17.49 -35.69 -30.88
CA ALA A 274 -16.62 -34.72 -31.53
C ALA A 274 -17.43 -33.52 -32.06
N ARG A 275 -18.60 -33.80 -32.65
CA ARG A 275 -19.51 -32.75 -33.13
C ARG A 275 -20.14 -31.99 -31.99
N ALA A 276 -20.58 -32.68 -30.93
CA ALA A 276 -21.14 -32.04 -29.75
C ALA A 276 -20.13 -31.11 -29.07
N ILE A 277 -18.87 -31.53 -28.91
CA ILE A 277 -17.78 -30.69 -28.39
C ILE A 277 -17.61 -29.44 -29.26
N ALA A 278 -17.48 -29.61 -30.58
CA ALA A 278 -17.25 -28.49 -31.49
C ALA A 278 -18.42 -27.49 -31.51
N LEU A 279 -19.66 -28.00 -31.41
CA LEU A 279 -20.85 -27.15 -31.28
C LEU A 279 -20.82 -26.36 -29.96
N MET A 280 -20.61 -27.04 -28.83
CA MET A 280 -20.59 -26.40 -27.52
C MET A 280 -19.50 -25.33 -27.43
N GLN A 281 -18.29 -25.60 -27.94
CA GLN A 281 -17.22 -24.60 -28.01
C GLN A 281 -17.63 -23.38 -28.84
N LYS A 282 -18.25 -23.58 -30.01
CA LYS A 282 -18.72 -22.48 -30.87
C LYS A 282 -19.81 -21.65 -30.20
N VAL A 283 -20.76 -22.29 -29.50
CA VAL A 283 -21.85 -21.60 -28.79
C VAL A 283 -21.28 -20.74 -27.66
N VAL A 284 -20.38 -21.29 -26.85
CA VAL A 284 -19.75 -20.51 -25.76
C VAL A 284 -18.90 -19.38 -26.32
N LEU A 285 -18.18 -19.61 -27.42
CA LEU A 285 -17.36 -18.58 -28.06
C LEU A 285 -18.22 -17.46 -28.68
N ALA A 286 -19.40 -17.79 -29.23
CA ALA A 286 -20.34 -16.82 -29.78
C ALA A 286 -20.96 -15.90 -28.71
N HIS A 287 -21.01 -16.33 -27.44
CA HIS A 287 -21.59 -15.53 -26.37
C HIS A 287 -20.81 -14.21 -26.16
N PRO A 288 -21.47 -13.03 -26.16
CA PRO A 288 -20.78 -11.74 -26.01
C PRO A 288 -19.87 -11.63 -24.79
N GLY A 289 -20.36 -12.02 -23.62
CA GLY A 289 -19.66 -11.88 -22.32
C GLY A 289 -18.58 -12.92 -21.98
N THR A 290 -18.28 -13.86 -22.88
CA THR A 290 -17.23 -14.87 -22.65
C THR A 290 -15.88 -14.42 -23.24
N MET A 291 -14.79 -14.90 -22.64
CA MET A 291 -13.44 -14.71 -23.15
C MET A 291 -13.11 -15.72 -24.25
N GLY A 292 -12.05 -15.44 -25.03
CA GLY A 292 -11.57 -16.24 -26.15
C GLY A 292 -10.96 -15.37 -27.24
N ASP A 293 -10.32 -15.98 -28.24
CA ASP A 293 -9.69 -15.24 -29.35
C ASP A 293 -10.70 -14.29 -30.05
N ILE A 294 -10.32 -13.02 -30.18
CA ILE A 294 -11.22 -11.98 -30.70
C ILE A 294 -11.58 -12.28 -32.16
N GLY A 295 -10.63 -12.75 -32.97
CA GLY A 295 -10.86 -13.07 -34.38
C GLY A 295 -11.88 -14.19 -34.56
N GLN A 296 -11.70 -15.29 -33.82
CA GLN A 296 -12.64 -16.41 -33.83
C GLN A 296 -14.01 -15.97 -33.30
N LYS A 297 -14.08 -15.23 -32.19
CA LYS A 297 -15.34 -14.69 -31.64
C LYS A 297 -16.08 -13.86 -32.68
N LEU A 298 -15.42 -12.91 -33.35
CA LEU A 298 -16.05 -12.08 -34.39
C LEU A 298 -16.60 -12.92 -35.55
N GLY A 299 -15.97 -14.05 -35.88
CA GLY A 299 -16.47 -14.98 -36.90
C GLY A 299 -17.70 -15.80 -36.48
N VAL A 300 -17.97 -15.93 -35.18
CA VAL A 300 -19.09 -16.76 -34.67
C VAL A 300 -20.14 -15.98 -33.87
N ILE A 301 -19.90 -14.72 -33.50
CA ILE A 301 -20.79 -13.91 -32.64
C ILE A 301 -22.20 -13.75 -33.23
N ASP A 302 -22.31 -13.75 -34.56
CA ASP A 302 -23.61 -13.65 -35.26
C ASP A 302 -24.51 -14.88 -34.99
N ARG A 303 -23.95 -15.98 -34.47
CA ARG A 303 -24.68 -17.19 -34.06
C ARG A 303 -25.32 -17.10 -32.68
N TYR A 304 -24.97 -16.10 -31.88
CA TYR A 304 -25.60 -15.89 -30.58
C TYR A 304 -27.10 -15.64 -30.75
N TYR A 305 -27.93 -16.47 -30.11
CA TYR A 305 -29.38 -16.42 -30.25
C TYR A 305 -30.02 -15.51 -29.21
N GLY A 306 -29.66 -15.67 -27.93
CA GLY A 306 -30.20 -14.91 -26.80
C GLY A 306 -31.63 -15.30 -26.47
N TYR A 307 -31.79 -16.42 -25.75
CA TYR A 307 -33.08 -17.05 -25.45
C TYR A 307 -34.16 -16.15 -24.78
N SER A 308 -33.77 -15.12 -24.03
CA SER A 308 -34.68 -14.38 -23.13
C SER A 308 -35.61 -13.39 -23.84
N LEU A 309 -35.14 -12.62 -24.85
CA LEU A 309 -35.92 -11.61 -25.59
C LEU A 309 -35.25 -11.25 -26.94
N PRO A 310 -35.89 -11.44 -28.12
CA PRO A 310 -35.24 -11.24 -29.42
C PRO A 310 -34.66 -9.84 -29.68
N VAL A 311 -35.33 -8.78 -29.21
CA VAL A 311 -34.84 -7.39 -29.38
C VAL A 311 -33.60 -7.15 -28.52
N LEU A 312 -33.66 -7.53 -27.24
CA LEU A 312 -32.55 -7.41 -26.29
C LEU A 312 -31.35 -8.27 -26.70
N ALA A 313 -31.61 -9.45 -27.26
CA ALA A 313 -30.58 -10.34 -27.79
C ALA A 313 -29.81 -9.72 -28.96
N ASN A 314 -30.50 -9.05 -29.87
CA ASN A 314 -29.86 -8.32 -30.97
C ASN A 314 -29.03 -7.14 -30.44
N GLU A 315 -29.57 -6.34 -29.53
CA GLU A 315 -28.84 -5.21 -28.92
C GLU A 315 -27.56 -5.69 -28.21
N LYS A 316 -27.65 -6.75 -27.42
CA LYS A 316 -26.51 -7.35 -26.72
C LYS A 316 -25.46 -7.92 -27.68
N ARG A 317 -25.90 -8.55 -28.77
CA ARG A 317 -25.00 -9.07 -29.81
C ARG A 317 -24.23 -7.95 -30.49
N GLU A 318 -24.93 -6.90 -30.93
CA GLU A 318 -24.32 -5.75 -31.58
C GLU A 318 -23.38 -5.00 -30.62
N SER A 319 -23.83 -4.74 -29.39
CA SER A 319 -23.01 -4.12 -28.34
C SER A 319 -21.75 -4.94 -28.06
N GLY A 320 -21.89 -6.26 -27.92
CA GLY A 320 -20.77 -7.19 -27.75
C GLY A 320 -19.79 -7.19 -28.93
N LYS A 321 -20.29 -7.13 -30.16
CA LYS A 321 -19.48 -7.07 -31.39
C LYS A 321 -18.68 -5.78 -31.46
N GLN A 322 -19.33 -4.64 -31.21
CA GLN A 322 -18.65 -3.33 -31.18
C GLN A 322 -17.58 -3.28 -30.09
N ARG A 323 -17.87 -3.87 -28.92
CA ARG A 323 -16.92 -3.97 -27.82
C ARG A 323 -15.69 -4.80 -28.19
N LEU A 324 -15.85 -5.94 -28.84
CA LEU A 324 -14.73 -6.76 -29.32
C LEU A 324 -13.87 -6.04 -30.36
N ILE A 325 -14.49 -5.30 -31.28
CA ILE A 325 -13.78 -4.48 -32.27
C ILE A 325 -12.98 -3.37 -31.58
N ALA A 326 -13.60 -2.66 -30.63
CA ALA A 326 -12.92 -1.62 -29.86
C ALA A 326 -11.78 -2.20 -29.00
N GLU A 327 -11.97 -3.37 -28.40
CA GLU A 327 -10.94 -4.08 -27.63
C GLU A 327 -9.75 -4.48 -28.51
N GLN A 328 -10.01 -4.96 -29.74
CA GLN A 328 -8.99 -5.26 -30.72
C GLN A 328 -8.18 -4.02 -31.10
N GLN A 329 -8.85 -2.87 -31.28
CA GLN A 329 -8.19 -1.61 -31.60
C GLN A 329 -7.30 -1.13 -30.45
N VAL A 330 -7.80 -1.17 -29.21
CA VAL A 330 -7.01 -0.83 -28.01
C VAL A 330 -5.79 -1.74 -27.90
N SER A 331 -5.96 -3.05 -28.12
CA SER A 331 -4.87 -4.02 -28.04
C SER A 331 -3.78 -3.73 -29.07
N ARG A 332 -4.15 -3.39 -30.31
CA ARG A 332 -3.19 -2.99 -31.37
C ARG A 332 -2.45 -1.71 -31.00
N ASN A 333 -3.17 -0.67 -30.57
CA ASN A 333 -2.56 0.60 -30.19
C ASN A 333 -1.61 0.45 -29.00
N LEU A 334 -1.98 -0.37 -28.01
CA LEU A 334 -1.14 -0.66 -26.85
C LEU A 334 0.14 -1.42 -27.24
N ASP A 335 0.03 -2.40 -28.13
CA ASP A 335 1.17 -3.19 -28.62
C ASP A 335 2.15 -2.34 -29.44
N ASN A 336 1.63 -1.44 -30.28
CA ASN A 336 2.43 -0.46 -31.02
C ASN A 336 3.23 0.45 -30.06
N VAL A 337 2.58 0.98 -29.02
CA VAL A 337 3.25 1.83 -28.01
C VAL A 337 4.24 1.04 -27.16
N GLU A 338 3.90 -0.17 -26.72
CA GLU A 338 4.79 -1.05 -25.95
C GLU A 338 6.06 -1.36 -26.75
N THR A 339 5.91 -1.70 -28.03
CA THR A 339 7.01 -1.99 -28.95
C THR A 339 7.88 -0.76 -29.18
N ALA A 340 7.27 0.42 -29.38
CA ALA A 340 8.01 1.67 -29.56
C ALA A 340 8.81 2.07 -28.31
N LEU A 341 8.23 1.91 -27.12
CA LEU A 341 8.92 2.14 -25.84
C LEU A 341 10.07 1.15 -25.62
N ALA A 342 9.87 -0.13 -25.94
CA ALA A 342 10.91 -1.15 -25.83
C ALA A 342 12.10 -0.84 -26.74
N ASN A 343 11.84 -0.50 -28.01
CA ASN A 343 12.87 -0.10 -28.97
C ASN A 343 13.63 1.16 -28.50
N LEU A 344 12.95 2.10 -27.84
CA LEU A 344 13.58 3.30 -27.29
C LEU A 344 14.47 2.99 -26.09
N ALA A 345 13.98 2.16 -25.16
CA ALA A 345 14.74 1.73 -23.98
C ALA A 345 16.01 0.96 -24.37
N GLU A 346 15.92 0.06 -25.35
CA GLU A 346 17.08 -0.67 -25.88
C GLU A 346 18.14 0.28 -26.45
N LYS A 347 17.73 1.22 -27.32
CA LYS A 347 18.64 2.24 -27.89
C LYS A 347 19.35 3.05 -26.79
N LEU A 348 18.62 3.46 -25.75
CA LEU A 348 19.17 4.23 -24.63
C LEU A 348 20.17 3.44 -23.77
N GLY A 349 19.93 2.14 -23.55
CA GLY A 349 20.85 1.28 -22.81
C GLY A 349 22.24 1.18 -23.44
N PHE A 350 22.35 1.40 -24.77
CA PHE A 350 23.62 1.50 -25.48
C PHE A 350 24.22 2.91 -25.43
N MET A 351 23.42 3.96 -25.66
CA MET A 351 23.89 5.35 -25.72
C MET A 351 24.35 5.90 -24.35
N GLU A 352 23.63 5.57 -23.26
CA GLU A 352 23.95 6.09 -21.92
C GLU A 352 25.31 5.60 -21.37
N LYS A 353 25.87 4.50 -21.87
CA LYS A 353 27.19 4.00 -21.46
C LYS A 353 28.34 4.95 -21.82
N GLY A 354 28.16 5.80 -22.83
CA GLY A 354 29.13 6.81 -23.27
C GLY A 354 28.86 8.23 -22.76
N GLY A 355 27.71 8.45 -22.11
CA GLY A 355 27.17 9.79 -21.85
C GLY A 355 26.45 10.36 -23.09
N LEU A 356 25.31 11.02 -22.88
CA LEU A 356 24.47 11.52 -23.97
C LEU A 356 24.99 12.84 -24.56
N ASP A 357 25.22 12.89 -25.87
CA ASP A 357 25.55 14.12 -26.58
C ASP A 357 24.31 14.97 -26.94
N GLY A 358 24.53 16.20 -27.43
CA GLY A 358 23.44 17.12 -27.75
C GLY A 358 22.55 16.69 -28.94
N GLU A 359 23.08 15.90 -29.87
CA GLU A 359 22.33 15.39 -31.03
C GLU A 359 21.55 14.12 -30.64
N GLU A 360 22.12 13.24 -29.82
CA GLU A 360 21.48 12.08 -29.20
C GLU A 360 20.29 12.52 -28.34
N ILE A 361 20.42 13.59 -27.55
CA ILE A 361 19.30 14.16 -26.78
C ILE A 361 18.19 14.66 -27.71
N ARG A 362 18.52 15.27 -28.85
CA ARG A 362 17.52 15.75 -29.81
C ARG A 362 16.78 14.59 -30.46
N LEU A 363 17.52 13.54 -30.86
CA LEU A 363 16.96 12.32 -31.44
C LEU A 363 16.07 11.58 -30.45
N LEU A 364 16.54 11.42 -29.21
CA LEU A 364 15.77 10.86 -28.09
C LEU A 364 14.44 11.61 -27.90
N ARG A 365 14.49 12.95 -27.87
CA ARG A 365 13.29 13.78 -27.72
C ARG A 365 12.32 13.57 -28.88
N GLY A 366 12.82 13.48 -30.11
CA GLY A 366 12.02 13.20 -31.31
C GLY A 366 11.30 11.86 -31.20
N CYS A 367 12.05 10.77 -30.97
CA CYS A 367 11.46 9.43 -30.82
C CYS A 367 10.44 9.36 -29.68
N TYR A 368 10.71 10.03 -28.55
CA TYR A 368 9.76 10.03 -27.44
C TYR A 368 8.49 10.84 -27.75
N LEU A 369 8.59 11.94 -28.51
CA LEU A 369 7.43 12.71 -28.96
C LEU A 369 6.55 11.92 -29.93
N GLU A 370 7.14 11.16 -30.86
CA GLU A 370 6.39 10.23 -31.73
C GLU A 370 5.59 9.19 -30.91
N ILE A 371 6.19 8.66 -29.85
CA ILE A 371 5.48 7.76 -28.92
C ILE A 371 4.34 8.50 -28.20
N CYS A 372 4.56 9.75 -27.80
CA CYS A 372 3.51 10.56 -27.18
C CYS A 372 2.34 10.80 -28.14
N GLU A 373 2.61 11.05 -29.42
CA GLU A 373 1.57 11.19 -30.45
C GLU A 373 0.75 9.90 -30.58
N MET A 374 1.40 8.72 -30.63
CA MET A 374 0.69 7.42 -30.63
C MET A 374 -0.21 7.23 -29.39
N ILE A 375 0.22 7.74 -28.24
CA ILE A 375 -0.59 7.73 -27.00
C ILE A 375 -1.79 8.68 -27.11
N GLY A 376 -1.65 9.80 -27.84
CA GLY A 376 -2.63 10.89 -27.94
C GLY A 376 -2.23 12.14 -27.14
N LEU A 377 -0.92 12.38 -27.02
CA LEU A 377 -0.32 13.48 -26.29
C LEU A 377 0.49 14.38 -27.23
N GLU A 378 0.24 15.68 -27.16
CA GLU A 378 0.92 16.71 -27.93
C GLU A 378 1.67 17.69 -27.04
N LEU A 379 2.71 18.30 -27.61
CA LEU A 379 3.49 19.33 -26.93
C LEU A 379 2.71 20.65 -26.88
N PHE A 380 2.30 21.07 -25.69
CA PHE A 380 1.68 22.38 -25.51
C PHE A 380 2.74 23.47 -25.37
N SER A 381 2.94 24.25 -26.44
CA SER A 381 3.73 25.48 -26.41
C SER A 381 2.80 26.71 -26.33
N ASP A 382 2.67 27.28 -25.14
CA ASP A 382 1.99 28.57 -24.98
C ASP A 382 2.87 29.68 -25.54
N HIS A 383 2.46 30.27 -26.66
CA HIS A 383 3.23 31.34 -27.31
C HIS A 383 3.19 32.65 -26.50
N PHE A 384 2.28 32.78 -25.53
CA PHE A 384 2.07 34.01 -24.76
C PHE A 384 2.79 34.05 -23.40
N ASP A 385 3.25 32.91 -22.87
CA ASP A 385 3.89 32.87 -21.54
C ASP A 385 5.20 32.06 -21.56
N LYS A 386 6.31 32.75 -21.85
CA LYS A 386 7.67 32.19 -21.85
C LYS A 386 8.12 31.62 -20.49
N ARG A 387 7.35 31.79 -19.40
CA ARG A 387 7.67 31.27 -18.06
C ARG A 387 7.10 29.88 -17.79
N ARG A 388 6.17 29.38 -18.61
CA ARG A 388 5.60 28.03 -18.44
C ARG A 388 6.51 26.97 -19.05
N ARG A 389 6.84 25.95 -18.26
CA ARG A 389 7.62 24.80 -18.73
C ARG A 389 6.79 24.01 -19.76
N PRO A 390 7.42 23.48 -20.82
CA PRO A 390 6.74 22.64 -21.80
C PRO A 390 6.13 21.43 -21.10
N ARG A 391 4.89 21.09 -21.48
CA ARG A 391 4.16 19.94 -20.95
C ARG A 391 3.38 19.26 -22.06
N LEU A 392 3.16 17.97 -21.90
CA LEU A 392 2.30 17.20 -22.79
C LEU A 392 0.84 17.37 -22.36
N VAL A 393 0.00 17.71 -23.33
CA VAL A 393 -1.45 17.85 -23.17
C VAL A 393 -2.12 16.93 -24.17
N GLU A 394 -3.35 16.54 -23.89
CA GLU A 394 -4.11 15.70 -24.81
C GLU A 394 -4.37 16.42 -26.14
N ALA A 395 -4.12 15.71 -27.23
CA ALA A 395 -4.36 16.20 -28.59
C ALA A 395 -5.84 16.56 -28.78
N SER A 396 -6.13 17.72 -29.37
CA SER A 396 -7.50 18.12 -29.70
C SER A 396 -7.86 17.65 -31.10
N GLY A 397 -8.21 16.38 -31.23
CA GLY A 397 -8.71 15.77 -32.47
C GLY A 397 -7.64 15.52 -33.52
N SER A 398 -6.94 14.39 -33.40
CA SER A 398 -6.12 13.84 -34.48
C SER A 398 -6.96 12.96 -35.41
N GLY A 399 -6.69 12.99 -36.71
CA GLY A 399 -7.39 12.16 -37.70
C GLY A 399 -7.14 10.64 -37.53
N GLU A 400 -6.11 10.25 -36.79
CA GLU A 400 -5.83 8.86 -36.40
C GLU A 400 -6.24 8.59 -34.95
N MET A 401 -6.82 7.42 -34.71
CA MET A 401 -7.37 7.00 -33.43
C MET A 401 -6.25 6.58 -32.46
N THR A 402 -5.95 7.48 -31.52
CA THR A 402 -4.86 7.34 -30.54
C THR A 402 -5.16 6.29 -29.48
N LEU A 403 -4.15 5.90 -28.67
CA LEU A 403 -4.38 4.97 -27.55
C LEU A 403 -5.44 5.50 -26.58
N ILE A 404 -5.35 6.76 -26.16
CA ILE A 404 -6.32 7.39 -25.25
C ILE A 404 -7.73 7.35 -25.86
N GLU A 405 -7.90 7.76 -27.11
CA GLU A 405 -9.20 7.75 -27.78
C GLU A 405 -9.76 6.34 -27.94
N SER A 406 -8.90 5.37 -28.28
CA SER A 406 -9.32 3.98 -28.39
C SER A 406 -9.82 3.39 -27.08
N ILE A 407 -9.16 3.68 -25.96
CA ILE A 407 -9.61 3.27 -24.62
C ILE A 407 -10.95 3.93 -24.29
N ARG A 408 -11.12 5.22 -24.64
CA ARG A 408 -12.39 5.92 -24.42
C ARG A 408 -13.53 5.36 -25.23
N GLN A 409 -13.30 5.08 -26.50
CA GLN A 409 -14.29 4.43 -27.33
C GLN A 409 -14.64 3.06 -26.77
N TRP A 410 -13.64 2.28 -26.35
CA TRP A 410 -13.86 0.95 -25.78
C TRP A 410 -14.70 0.97 -24.51
N TYR A 411 -14.36 1.75 -23.46
CA TYR A 411 -15.23 1.77 -22.28
C TYR A 411 -16.60 2.43 -22.57
N LYS A 412 -16.72 3.31 -23.57
CA LYS A 412 -18.05 3.82 -24.02
C LYS A 412 -18.90 2.70 -24.63
N THR A 413 -18.31 1.75 -25.36
CA THR A 413 -19.05 0.57 -25.84
C THR A 413 -19.48 -0.35 -24.70
N TRP A 414 -18.77 -0.37 -23.57
CA TRP A 414 -19.23 -1.10 -22.39
C TRP A 414 -20.51 -0.51 -21.79
N ILE A 415 -20.65 0.82 -21.81
CA ILE A 415 -21.84 1.51 -21.29
C ILE A 415 -23.10 1.19 -22.13
N THR A 416 -22.92 0.77 -23.38
CA THR A 416 -24.02 0.33 -24.24
C THR A 416 -24.42 -1.12 -24.03
N ASP A 417 -23.82 -1.86 -23.09
CA ASP A 417 -24.27 -3.20 -22.71
C ASP A 417 -25.66 -3.09 -22.02
N PRO A 418 -26.71 -3.69 -22.58
CA PRO A 418 -28.07 -3.55 -22.05
C PRO A 418 -28.25 -4.21 -20.67
N ASP A 419 -27.36 -5.12 -20.27
CA ASP A 419 -27.42 -5.81 -18.99
C ASP A 419 -26.61 -5.10 -17.89
N LEU A 420 -25.90 -4.01 -18.22
CA LEU A 420 -25.02 -3.32 -17.28
C LEU A 420 -25.83 -2.49 -16.26
N PHE A 421 -25.44 -2.57 -14.99
CA PHE A 421 -26.12 -1.84 -13.92
C PHE A 421 -25.84 -0.33 -14.00
N LYS A 422 -26.77 0.49 -13.50
CA LYS A 422 -26.68 1.96 -13.54
C LYS A 422 -25.44 2.49 -12.81
N GLU A 423 -25.08 1.83 -11.72
CA GLU A 423 -23.91 2.14 -10.91
C GLU A 423 -22.63 1.93 -11.71
N ASP A 424 -22.53 0.82 -12.46
CA ASP A 424 -21.37 0.50 -13.28
C ASP A 424 -21.24 1.44 -14.49
N ILE A 425 -22.36 1.86 -15.07
CA ILE A 425 -22.41 2.88 -16.14
C ILE A 425 -21.72 4.18 -15.69
N VAL A 426 -21.85 4.56 -14.41
CA VAL A 426 -21.21 5.76 -13.84
C VAL A 426 -19.77 5.48 -13.42
N MET A 427 -19.49 4.30 -12.85
CA MET A 427 -18.19 3.96 -12.29
C MET A 427 -17.13 3.65 -13.35
N LEU A 428 -17.50 2.96 -14.44
CA LEU A 428 -16.56 2.55 -15.49
C LEU A 428 -15.82 3.75 -16.13
N PRO A 429 -16.51 4.82 -16.61
CA PRO A 429 -15.83 6.01 -17.13
C PRO A 429 -14.90 6.64 -16.11
N ARG A 430 -15.32 6.75 -14.84
CA ARG A 430 -14.53 7.37 -13.79
C ARG A 430 -13.23 6.59 -13.55
N TYR A 431 -13.34 5.26 -13.47
CA TYR A 431 -12.19 4.37 -13.29
C TYR A 431 -11.19 4.48 -14.44
N TRP A 432 -11.66 4.42 -15.68
CA TRP A 432 -10.81 4.48 -16.86
C TRP A 432 -10.22 5.86 -17.10
N GLU A 433 -10.96 6.95 -16.88
CA GLU A 433 -10.41 8.31 -16.94
C GLU A 433 -9.34 8.55 -15.86
N GLN A 434 -9.49 7.98 -14.66
CA GLN A 434 -8.44 8.03 -13.64
C GLN A 434 -7.17 7.30 -14.11
N LYS A 435 -7.30 6.10 -14.70
CA LYS A 435 -6.17 5.37 -15.29
C LYS A 435 -5.50 6.15 -16.42
N LEU A 436 -6.28 6.76 -17.31
CA LEU A 436 -5.77 7.63 -18.37
C LEU A 436 -5.05 8.85 -17.78
N GLY A 437 -5.56 9.44 -16.71
CA GLY A 437 -4.88 10.51 -15.97
C GLY A 437 -3.50 10.09 -15.43
N LEU A 438 -3.39 8.87 -14.88
CA LEU A 438 -2.12 8.29 -14.44
C LEU A 438 -1.14 8.07 -15.60
N LEU A 439 -1.63 7.59 -16.75
CA LEU A 439 -0.84 7.44 -17.98
C LEU A 439 -0.25 8.79 -18.41
N LYS A 440 -1.08 9.84 -18.48
CA LYS A 440 -0.65 11.21 -18.83
C LYS A 440 0.40 11.75 -17.85
N SER A 441 0.22 11.49 -16.55
CA SER A 441 1.16 11.91 -15.51
C SER A 441 2.51 11.21 -15.63
N LYS A 442 2.51 9.89 -15.83
CA LYS A 442 3.73 9.10 -16.03
C LYS A 442 4.45 9.46 -17.33
N ALA A 443 3.73 9.65 -18.43
CA ALA A 443 4.30 10.14 -19.68
C ALA A 443 4.93 11.54 -19.52
N ASN A 444 4.25 12.47 -18.85
CA ASN A 444 4.82 13.78 -18.53
C ASN A 444 6.05 13.71 -17.60
N LYS A 445 6.13 12.72 -16.70
CA LYS A 445 7.32 12.48 -15.88
C LYS A 445 8.51 12.12 -16.77
N VAL A 446 8.36 11.16 -17.69
CA VAL A 446 9.41 10.77 -18.63
C VAL A 446 9.80 11.95 -19.53
N PHE A 447 8.81 12.66 -20.11
CA PHE A 447 9.06 13.84 -20.96
C PHE A 447 9.95 14.89 -20.28
N ARG A 448 9.70 15.19 -19.00
CA ARG A 448 10.48 16.18 -18.25
C ARG A 448 11.94 15.79 -18.11
N VAL A 449 12.22 14.50 -17.92
CA VAL A 449 13.59 13.99 -17.79
C VAL A 449 14.27 13.93 -19.15
N VAL A 450 13.56 13.48 -20.19
CA VAL A 450 14.06 13.49 -21.57
C VAL A 450 14.41 14.91 -22.04
N ASN A 451 13.62 15.92 -21.66
CA ASN A 451 13.87 17.31 -22.06
C ASN A 451 14.97 18.00 -21.24
N ASN A 452 15.37 17.46 -20.09
CA ASN A 452 16.51 17.96 -19.32
C ASN A 452 17.19 16.81 -18.53
N PRO A 453 18.09 16.04 -19.17
CA PRO A 453 18.74 14.89 -18.55
C PRO A 453 19.84 15.26 -17.53
N THR A 454 20.12 16.57 -17.31
CA THR A 454 21.19 16.99 -16.41
C THR A 454 20.80 16.87 -14.94
N GLY A 455 21.50 15.99 -14.20
CA GLY A 455 21.53 16.00 -12.73
C GLY A 455 20.49 15.15 -12.00
N GLN A 456 19.87 14.14 -12.64
CA GLN A 456 19.06 13.15 -11.92
C GLN A 456 19.81 11.82 -11.78
N GLU A 457 19.85 11.25 -10.58
CA GLU A 457 20.41 9.92 -10.29
C GLU A 457 19.62 8.78 -10.96
N THR A 458 18.44 9.07 -11.52
CA THR A 458 17.59 8.10 -12.23
C THR A 458 17.87 8.15 -13.74
N ARG A 459 18.39 7.04 -14.27
CA ARG A 459 18.63 6.84 -15.71
C ARG A 459 17.32 6.89 -16.52
N VAL A 460 17.37 7.40 -17.76
CA VAL A 460 16.17 7.63 -18.59
C VAL A 460 15.57 6.30 -19.05
N ASP A 461 16.43 5.32 -19.34
CA ASP A 461 16.03 3.96 -19.69
C ASP A 461 15.15 3.31 -18.62
N ASN A 462 15.52 3.43 -17.34
CA ASN A 462 14.76 2.91 -16.20
C ASN A 462 13.36 3.52 -16.12
N LEU A 463 13.22 4.82 -16.39
CA LEU A 463 11.92 5.49 -16.36
C LEU A 463 11.01 5.07 -17.52
N ILE A 464 11.59 4.83 -18.70
CA ILE A 464 10.85 4.32 -19.86
C ILE A 464 10.41 2.87 -19.59
N GLU A 465 11.29 2.05 -19.01
CA GLU A 465 10.98 0.68 -18.65
C GLU A 465 9.94 0.60 -17.53
N GLU A 466 9.99 1.50 -16.54
CA GLU A 466 8.96 1.65 -15.50
C GLU A 466 7.59 2.01 -16.13
N LEU A 467 7.57 2.95 -17.08
CA LEU A 467 6.34 3.30 -17.81
C LEU A 467 5.83 2.10 -18.61
N ARG A 468 6.70 1.38 -19.32
CA ARG A 468 6.37 0.21 -20.13
C ARG A 468 5.79 -0.92 -19.28
N SER A 469 6.46 -1.30 -18.18
CA SER A 469 5.98 -2.33 -17.25
C SER A 469 4.64 -1.93 -16.63
N TRP A 470 4.52 -0.67 -16.20
CA TRP A 470 3.26 -0.17 -15.66
C TRP A 470 2.12 -0.19 -16.68
N MET A 471 2.37 0.21 -17.93
CA MET A 471 1.36 0.14 -19.00
C MET A 471 0.93 -1.30 -19.27
N LYS A 472 1.91 -2.22 -19.31
CA LYS A 472 1.68 -3.65 -19.44
C LYS A 472 0.80 -4.16 -18.29
N GLU A 473 1.13 -3.88 -17.04
CA GLU A 473 0.35 -4.34 -15.89
C GLU A 473 -1.04 -3.67 -15.78
N SER A 474 -1.14 -2.39 -16.15
CA SER A 474 -2.35 -1.59 -15.92
C SER A 474 -3.40 -1.71 -17.03
N PHE A 475 -2.98 -2.02 -18.25
CA PHE A 475 -3.84 -2.09 -19.44
C PHE A 475 -3.82 -3.45 -20.16
N LYS A 476 -2.77 -4.29 -20.01
CA LYS A 476 -2.68 -5.56 -20.74
C LYS A 476 -3.52 -6.63 -20.07
N SER A 477 -4.64 -6.96 -20.70
CA SER A 477 -5.18 -8.30 -20.70
C SER A 477 -5.31 -8.78 -22.14
N SER A 478 -4.25 -9.38 -22.68
CA SER A 478 -4.37 -10.09 -23.96
C SER A 478 -5.29 -11.29 -23.76
N ARG A 479 -6.33 -11.40 -24.59
CA ARG A 479 -7.12 -12.63 -24.65
C ARG A 479 -6.22 -13.73 -25.22
N ASN A 480 -5.84 -14.67 -24.36
CA ASN A 480 -4.90 -15.75 -24.71
C ASN A 480 -5.67 -17.03 -25.06
N GLU A 481 -5.10 -17.91 -25.88
CA GLU A 481 -5.70 -19.20 -26.26
C GLU A 481 -6.15 -20.06 -25.06
N TRP A 482 -5.48 -19.95 -23.90
CA TRP A 482 -5.89 -20.69 -22.70
C TRP A 482 -7.25 -20.26 -22.13
N GLN A 483 -7.77 -19.10 -22.54
CA GLN A 483 -9.08 -18.58 -22.16
C GLN A 483 -10.22 -19.10 -23.05
N ASP A 484 -9.90 -19.81 -24.13
CA ASP A 484 -10.90 -20.42 -25.01
C ASP A 484 -11.72 -21.48 -24.27
N PRO A 485 -13.00 -21.67 -24.65
CA PRO A 485 -13.87 -22.63 -24.00
C PRO A 485 -13.36 -24.07 -24.16
N LYS A 486 -13.30 -24.78 -23.03
CA LYS A 486 -12.89 -26.18 -22.96
C LYS A 486 -14.07 -27.05 -22.60
N VAL A 487 -14.29 -28.10 -23.38
CA VAL A 487 -15.37 -29.07 -23.14
C VAL A 487 -14.74 -30.39 -22.71
N LEU A 488 -15.16 -30.86 -21.54
CA LEU A 488 -14.70 -32.11 -20.92
C LEU A 488 -15.90 -33.05 -20.85
N ILE A 489 -15.81 -34.20 -21.50
CA ILE A 489 -16.83 -35.25 -21.38
C ILE A 489 -16.41 -36.14 -20.21
N ASN A 490 -17.23 -36.16 -19.16
CA ASN A 490 -17.02 -37.03 -18.01
C ASN A 490 -17.69 -38.40 -18.24
N GLU A 491 -17.49 -39.33 -17.32
CA GLU A 491 -18.01 -40.71 -17.38
C GLU A 491 -19.50 -40.80 -17.72
N VAL A 492 -19.87 -41.91 -18.38
CA VAL A 492 -21.26 -42.23 -18.73
C VAL A 492 -22.03 -42.55 -17.45
N LYS A 493 -23.08 -41.80 -17.13
CA LYS A 493 -24.00 -42.10 -16.05
C LYS A 493 -25.19 -42.89 -16.61
N GLY A 494 -25.31 -44.16 -16.23
CA GLY A 494 -26.33 -45.08 -16.76
C GLY A 494 -26.00 -45.55 -18.18
N GLU A 495 -26.98 -46.12 -18.89
CA GLU A 495 -26.74 -46.72 -20.22
C GLU A 495 -26.64 -45.69 -21.36
N PHE A 496 -27.14 -44.47 -21.21
CA PHE A 496 -27.37 -43.56 -22.35
C PHE A 496 -27.06 -42.08 -22.13
N VAL A 497 -26.44 -41.65 -21.03
CA VAL A 497 -26.18 -40.21 -20.79
C VAL A 497 -24.72 -39.95 -20.41
N ARG A 498 -24.07 -39.03 -21.11
CA ARG A 498 -22.72 -38.54 -20.78
C ARG A 498 -22.82 -37.18 -20.10
N ASP A 499 -22.21 -37.05 -18.93
CA ASP A 499 -22.17 -35.78 -18.20
C ASP A 499 -21.05 -34.92 -18.79
N THR A 500 -21.37 -33.81 -19.47
CA THR A 500 -20.37 -32.98 -20.16
C THR A 500 -20.19 -31.66 -19.43
N THR A 501 -18.98 -31.35 -19.01
CA THR A 501 -18.62 -30.09 -18.36
C THR A 501 -17.98 -29.13 -19.35
N VAL A 502 -18.57 -27.95 -19.50
CA VAL A 502 -18.03 -26.86 -20.31
C VAL A 502 -17.41 -25.82 -19.38
N LYS A 503 -16.12 -25.56 -19.54
CA LYS A 503 -15.35 -24.53 -18.82
C LYS A 503 -15.11 -23.33 -19.74
N PHE A 504 -15.35 -22.13 -19.25
CA PHE A 504 -15.12 -20.90 -19.99
C PHE A 504 -14.79 -19.73 -19.06
N TYR A 505 -14.12 -18.72 -19.60
CA TYR A 505 -13.74 -17.52 -18.86
C TYR A 505 -14.72 -16.39 -19.15
N ILE A 506 -14.95 -15.54 -18.15
CA ILE A 506 -15.86 -14.39 -18.23
C ILE A 506 -15.05 -13.10 -18.05
N ASP A 507 -15.48 -12.06 -18.76
CA ASP A 507 -14.91 -10.72 -18.65
C ASP A 507 -15.34 -10.00 -17.37
N ASP A 508 -14.39 -9.29 -16.76
CA ASP A 508 -14.54 -8.46 -15.56
C ASP A 508 -15.60 -8.91 -14.54
N ILE A 509 -15.23 -9.84 -13.67
CA ILE A 509 -16.11 -10.38 -12.63
C ILE A 509 -16.59 -9.34 -11.61
N LYS A 510 -16.04 -8.12 -11.58
CA LYS A 510 -16.43 -7.11 -10.58
C LYS A 510 -17.74 -6.40 -10.93
N LEU A 511 -18.13 -6.42 -12.20
CA LEU A 511 -19.34 -5.78 -12.69
C LEU A 511 -20.61 -6.43 -12.14
N GLU A 512 -21.69 -5.66 -12.14
CA GLU A 512 -23.03 -6.08 -11.72
C GLU A 512 -23.01 -6.60 -10.29
N HIS A 513 -22.28 -5.91 -9.39
CA HIS A 513 -22.05 -6.35 -8.01
C HIS A 513 -21.47 -7.75 -7.87
N CYS A 514 -20.61 -8.14 -8.81
CA CYS A 514 -20.04 -9.49 -8.95
C CYS A 514 -21.02 -10.60 -9.36
N GLU A 515 -22.23 -10.25 -9.81
CA GLU A 515 -23.22 -11.19 -10.33
C GLU A 515 -23.07 -11.47 -11.83
N ARG A 516 -22.31 -10.65 -12.56
CA ARG A 516 -22.09 -10.80 -14.01
C ARG A 516 -21.73 -12.23 -14.41
N GLY A 517 -20.83 -12.85 -13.65
CA GLY A 517 -20.41 -14.22 -13.91
C GLY A 517 -21.50 -15.27 -13.71
N ASN A 518 -22.38 -15.09 -12.71
CA ASN A 518 -23.52 -15.97 -12.48
C ASN A 518 -24.56 -15.82 -13.60
N ARG A 519 -24.84 -14.58 -14.02
CA ARG A 519 -25.76 -14.27 -15.12
C ARG A 519 -25.29 -14.87 -16.43
N ILE A 520 -24.05 -14.59 -16.85
CA ILE A 520 -23.47 -15.11 -18.10
C ILE A 520 -23.40 -16.65 -18.04
N LYS A 521 -23.09 -17.24 -16.88
CA LYS A 521 -23.14 -18.71 -16.70
C LYS A 521 -24.54 -19.27 -16.99
N SER A 522 -25.59 -18.60 -16.52
CA SER A 522 -26.98 -18.99 -16.78
C SER A 522 -27.33 -18.88 -18.26
N GLU A 523 -26.95 -17.77 -18.91
CA GLU A 523 -27.19 -17.51 -20.34
C GLU A 523 -26.48 -18.55 -21.21
N VAL A 524 -25.19 -18.79 -20.98
CA VAL A 524 -24.40 -19.81 -21.69
C VAL A 524 -25.05 -21.19 -21.55
N ARG A 525 -25.54 -21.55 -20.36
CA ARG A 525 -26.24 -22.82 -20.16
C ARG A 525 -27.52 -22.91 -21.01
N GLN A 526 -28.31 -21.85 -21.07
CA GLN A 526 -29.53 -21.80 -21.88
C GLN A 526 -29.23 -21.92 -23.38
N GLU A 527 -28.24 -21.17 -23.87
CA GLU A 527 -27.80 -21.22 -25.27
C GLU A 527 -27.33 -22.63 -25.66
N LEU A 528 -26.50 -23.26 -24.82
CA LEU A 528 -26.01 -24.61 -25.08
C LEU A 528 -27.16 -25.63 -25.15
N ILE A 529 -28.11 -25.60 -24.21
CA ILE A 529 -29.28 -26.48 -24.23
C ILE A 529 -30.13 -26.25 -25.48
N TRP A 530 -30.33 -24.99 -25.87
CA TRP A 530 -31.13 -24.64 -27.04
C TRP A 530 -30.49 -25.15 -28.34
N HIS A 531 -29.20 -24.85 -28.56
CA HIS A 531 -28.48 -25.30 -29.76
C HIS A 531 -28.37 -26.83 -29.85
N LEU A 532 -28.10 -27.50 -28.72
CA LEU A 532 -28.07 -28.96 -28.68
C LEU A 532 -29.44 -29.59 -29.00
N ARG A 533 -30.53 -28.99 -28.54
CA ARG A 533 -31.91 -29.41 -28.90
C ARG A 533 -32.19 -29.27 -30.39
N GLN A 534 -31.78 -28.16 -31.00
CA GLN A 534 -32.00 -27.90 -32.42
C GLN A 534 -31.24 -28.89 -33.31
N GLU A 535 -30.00 -29.23 -32.94
CA GLU A 535 -29.13 -30.05 -33.78
C GLU A 535 -29.31 -31.56 -33.55
N TYR A 536 -29.61 -31.99 -32.32
CA TYR A 536 -29.64 -33.42 -31.94
C TYR A 536 -31.00 -33.92 -31.43
N LEU A 537 -32.05 -33.09 -31.40
CA LEU A 537 -33.37 -33.46 -30.85
C LEU A 537 -33.22 -34.13 -29.46
N MET A 538 -32.67 -33.39 -28.49
CA MET A 538 -32.67 -33.82 -27.09
C MET A 538 -34.06 -34.14 -26.58
#